data_AF-A0A1Q8Q8C0-F1
#
_entry.id   AF-A0A1Q8Q8C0-F1
#
_cell.length_a   1.000
_cell.length_b   1.000
_cell.length_c   1.000
_cell.angle_alpha   90.00
_cell.angle_beta   90.00
_cell.angle_gamma   90.00
#
_symmetry.space_group_name_H-M   'P 1'
#
loop_
_entity.id
_entity.type
_entity.pdbx_description
1 polymer ?
#
loop_
_entity_poly.entity_id
_entity_poly.type
_entity_poly.pdbx_seq_one_letter_code
_entity_poly.pdbx_strand_id
1 'polypeptide(L)' 'MDNKIDLIKKQYTDFWEWVGTRKSSITCSEKLIDEMVDESKLKFEENGEEILDIYVYKYEEGLLPFVTIEFLTRPKQKES' A
#
# COMPACT_ATOMS: atom_id res chain seq x y z
N MET A 1 -0.05 15.15 15.90
CA MET A 1 1.09 14.30 15.52
C MET A 1 0.48 12.99 15.11
N ASP A 2 0.71 12.57 13.87
CA ASP A 2 0.27 11.25 13.43
C ASP A 2 1.06 10.21 14.24
N ASN A 3 0.41 9.52 15.16
CA ASN A 3 0.99 8.45 15.98
C ASN A 3 1.22 7.20 15.12
N LYS A 4 1.88 7.34 13.97
CA LYS A 4 2.13 6.26 13.00
C LYS A 4 3.59 5.81 13.11
N ILE A 5 3.77 4.51 13.25
CA ILE A 5 5.06 3.84 13.10
C ILE A 5 5.12 3.26 11.68
N ASP A 6 6.07 3.72 10.90
CA ASP A 6 6.36 3.16 9.58
C ASP A 6 7.06 1.81 9.73
N LEU A 7 6.45 0.75 9.19
CA LEU A 7 7.07 -0.57 9.04
C LEU A 7 7.77 -0.68 7.67
N ILE A 8 7.14 -0.10 6.64
CA ILE A 8 7.73 0.12 5.31
C ILE A 8 7.46 1.58 4.96
N LYS A 9 8.51 2.36 4.74
CA LYS A 9 8.39 3.79 4.41
C LYS A 9 7.94 3.99 2.96
N LYS A 10 7.20 5.07 2.71
CA LYS A 10 6.90 5.54 1.35
C LYS A 10 8.20 5.78 0.60
N GLN A 11 8.29 5.28 -0.62
CA GLN A 11 9.43 5.62 -1.48
C GLN A 11 9.30 7.03 -2.05
N TYR A 12 8.07 7.53 -2.22
CA TYR A 12 7.79 8.87 -2.76
C TYR A 12 7.05 9.73 -1.72
N THR A 13 7.78 10.39 -0.83
CA THR A 13 7.21 11.15 0.30
C THR A 13 6.56 12.47 -0.08
N ASP A 14 7.05 13.12 -1.14
CA ASP A 14 6.68 14.51 -1.43
C ASP A 14 5.41 14.64 -2.28
N PHE A 15 5.05 13.59 -3.03
CA PHE A 15 3.92 13.59 -3.97
C PHE A 15 3.30 12.19 -4.08
N TRP A 16 2.66 11.72 -3.00
CA TRP A 16 2.03 10.40 -2.97
C TRP A 16 0.56 10.43 -3.38
N GLU A 17 0.31 10.98 -4.57
CA GLU A 17 -0.96 10.99 -5.33
C GLU A 17 -0.75 11.87 -6.57
N TRP A 18 -0.82 11.29 -7.78
CA TRP A 18 -0.72 12.03 -9.05
C TRP A 18 -1.80 11.63 -10.05
N VAL A 19 -1.97 12.42 -11.10
CA VAL A 19 -3.00 12.17 -12.14
C VAL A 19 -2.84 10.76 -12.72
N GLY A 20 -3.90 9.96 -12.64
CA GLY A 20 -3.91 8.58 -13.13
C GLY A 20 -3.47 7.53 -12.11
N THR A 21 -3.11 7.92 -10.88
CA THR A 21 -2.93 6.96 -9.77
C THR A 21 -4.20 6.69 -9.01
N ARG A 22 -4.22 5.54 -8.35
CA ARG A 22 -5.23 5.12 -7.40
C ARG A 22 -4.55 4.72 -6.11
N LYS A 23 -5.16 5.15 -5.00
CA LYS A 23 -4.75 4.72 -3.67
C LYS A 23 -5.73 3.65 -3.18
N SER A 24 -5.18 2.54 -2.72
CA SER A 24 -5.94 1.45 -2.10
C SER A 24 -5.33 1.09 -0.77
N SER A 25 -6.14 0.69 0.21
CA SER A 25 -5.65 0.34 1.54
C SER A 25 -6.30 -0.94 2.04
N ILE A 26 -5.52 -1.76 2.74
CA ILE A 26 -6.00 -2.93 3.47
C ILE A 26 -5.42 -2.92 4.88
N THR A 27 -6.16 -3.46 5.84
CA THR A 27 -5.69 -3.63 7.21
C THR A 27 -5.60 -5.12 7.52
N CYS A 28 -4.49 -5.56 8.08
CA CYS A 28 -4.26 -6.95 8.44
C CYS A 28 -3.49 -7.07 9.75
N SER A 29 -3.32 -8.28 10.24
CA SER A 29 -2.37 -8.57 11.31
C SER A 29 -0.93 -8.32 10.84
N GLU A 30 -0.06 -7.84 11.72
CA GLU A 30 1.38 -7.66 11.44
C GLU A 30 2.04 -8.96 10.90
N LYS A 31 1.52 -10.13 11.28
CA LYS A 31 2.03 -11.43 10.82
C LYS A 31 1.66 -11.81 9.40
N LEU A 32 0.71 -11.09 8.79
CA LEU A 32 0.16 -11.42 7.47
C LEU A 32 0.58 -10.39 6.41
N ILE A 33 1.48 -9.45 6.72
CA ILE A 33 1.84 -8.36 5.79
C ILE A 33 2.25 -8.92 4.43
N ASP A 34 3.19 -9.86 4.41
CA ASP A 34 3.76 -10.40 3.17
C ASP A 34 2.70 -11.12 2.33
N GLU A 35 1.85 -11.94 2.97
CA GLU A 35 0.74 -12.64 2.31
C GLU A 35 -0.26 -11.65 1.70
N MET A 36 -0.69 -10.65 2.46
CA MET A 36 -1.64 -9.64 1.99
C MET A 36 -1.05 -8.76 0.87
N VAL A 37 0.26 -8.49 0.92
CA VAL A 37 0.97 -7.77 -0.16
C VAL A 37 0.97 -8.61 -1.43
N ASP A 38 1.28 -9.91 -1.34
CA ASP A 38 1.36 -10.78 -2.51
C ASP A 38 -0.02 -11.06 -3.13
N GLU A 39 -1.05 -11.28 -2.32
CA GLU A 39 -2.44 -11.37 -2.80
C GLU A 39 -2.87 -10.07 -3.49
N SER A 40 -2.53 -8.92 -2.91
CA SER A 40 -2.87 -7.61 -3.50
C SER A 40 -2.13 -7.38 -4.81
N LYS A 41 -0.85 -7.77 -4.92
CA LYS A 41 -0.09 -7.71 -6.17
C LYS A 41 -0.78 -8.49 -7.29
N LEU A 42 -1.19 -9.73 -7.01
CA LEU A 42 -1.91 -10.56 -7.99
C LEU A 42 -3.21 -9.89 -8.42
N LYS A 43 -3.99 -9.38 -7.47
CA LYS A 43 -5.25 -8.69 -7.77
C LYS A 43 -5.07 -7.44 -8.63
N PHE A 44 -4.06 -6.63 -8.35
CA PHE A 44 -3.77 -5.44 -9.16
C PHE A 44 -3.30 -5.83 -10.57
N GLU A 45 -2.46 -6.85 -10.68
CA GLU A 45 -2.02 -7.41 -11.96
C GLU A 45 -3.21 -7.87 -12.82
N GLU A 46 -4.13 -8.65 -12.23
CA GLU A 46 -5.36 -9.13 -12.90
C GLU A 46 -6.28 -7.98 -13.33
N ASN A 47 -6.29 -6.87 -12.59
CA ASN A 47 -7.03 -5.66 -12.94
C ASN A 47 -6.33 -4.77 -13.98
N GLY A 48 -5.16 -5.18 -14.47
CA GLY A 48 -4.37 -4.38 -15.42
C GLY A 48 -3.77 -3.13 -14.77
N GLU A 49 -3.48 -3.19 -13.48
CA GLU A 49 -2.83 -2.12 -12.72
C GLU A 49 -1.39 -2.52 -12.39
N GLU A 50 -0.48 -1.55 -12.39
CA GLU A 50 0.87 -1.71 -11.86
C GLU A 50 0.98 -1.00 -10.50
N ILE A 51 1.73 -1.61 -9.58
CA ILE A 51 2.05 -1.02 -8.28
C ILE A 51 3.25 -0.11 -8.43
N LEU A 52 3.12 1.10 -7.92
CA LEU A 52 4.14 2.15 -7.94
C LEU A 52 4.83 2.31 -6.59
N ASP A 53 4.08 2.14 -5.50
CA ASP A 53 4.61 2.22 -4.14
C ASP A 53 3.75 1.40 -3.17
N ILE A 54 4.38 0.94 -2.09
CA ILE A 54 3.74 0.23 -0.99
C ILE A 54 4.19 0.86 0.32
N TYR A 55 3.24 1.34 1.11
CA TYR A 55 3.47 1.94 2.41
C TYR A 55 2.82 1.07 3.49
N VAL A 56 3.57 0.70 4.52
CA VAL A 56 3.05 -0.10 5.63
C VAL A 56 3.30 0.63 6.92
N TYR A 57 2.24 0.87 7.68
CA TYR A 57 2.33 1.54 8.96
C TYR A 57 1.35 0.97 9.97
N LYS A 58 1.61 1.23 11.25
CA LYS A 58 0.67 0.96 12.35
C LYS A 58 0.54 2.17 13.24
N TYR A 59 -0.55 2.24 14.01
CA TYR A 59 -0.74 3.31 14.99
C TYR A 59 -0.19 2.89 16.36
N GLU A 60 0.55 3.78 17.04
CA GLU A 60 1.18 3.51 18.35
C GLU A 60 0.18 3.15 19.44
N GLU A 61 -1.03 3.73 19.39
CA GLU A 61 -2.06 3.54 20.41
C GLU A 61 -3.01 2.36 20.12
N GLY A 62 -2.71 1.56 19.08
CA GLY A 62 -3.51 0.39 18.74
C GLY A 62 -3.36 -0.72 19.78
N LEU A 63 -4.45 -1.04 20.50
CA LEU A 63 -4.51 -2.18 21.43
C LEU A 63 -4.28 -3.55 20.74
N LEU A 64 -4.39 -3.61 19.42
CA LEU A 64 -4.27 -4.83 18.62
C LEU A 64 -3.19 -4.61 17.54
N PRO A 65 -2.39 -5.64 17.21
CA PRO A 65 -1.26 -5.55 16.28
C PRO A 65 -1.74 -5.52 14.83
N PHE A 66 -2.58 -4.55 14.50
CA PHE A 66 -3.04 -4.29 13.14
C PHE A 66 -2.12 -3.30 12.45
N VAL A 67 -1.87 -3.58 11.18
CA VAL A 67 -1.07 -2.77 10.29
C VAL A 67 -1.92 -2.40 9.10
N THR A 68 -1.77 -1.18 8.62
CA THR A 68 -2.38 -0.71 7.38
C THR A 68 -1.32 -0.76 6.29
N ILE A 69 -1.69 -1.41 5.19
CA ILE A 69 -0.91 -1.48 3.95
C ILE A 69 -1.63 -0.61 2.95
N GLU A 70 -0.96 0.41 2.45
CA GLU A 70 -1.44 1.32 1.43
C GLU A 70 -0.65 1.10 0.14
N PHE A 71 -1.37 0.92 -0.95
CA PHE A 71 -0.84 0.72 -2.29
C PHE A 71 -1.12 1.95 -3.13
N LEU A 72 -0.08 2.44 -3.82
CA LEU A 72 -0.24 3.36 -4.92
C LEU A 72 -0.15 2.57 -6.22
N THR A 73 -1.22 2.58 -7.00
CA THR A 73 -1.28 1.88 -8.28
C THR A 73 -1.61 2.85 -9.41
N ARG A 74 -1.36 2.44 -10.66
CA ARG A 74 -1.89 3.11 -11.85
C ARG A 74 -2.29 2.05 -12.88
N PRO A 75 -3.22 2.36 -13.82
CA PRO A 75 -3.45 1.48 -14.96
C PRO A 75 -2.17 1.29 -15.75
N LYS A 76 -1.88 0.05 -16.16
CA LYS A 76 -0.78 -0.24 -17.07
C LYS A 76 -0.98 0.53 -18.36
N GLN A 77 0.02 1.28 -18.78
CA GLN A 77 0.01 1.85 -20.11
C GLN A 77 0.10 0.69 -21.10
N LYS A 78 -0.89 0.55 -21.98
CA LYS A 78 -0.73 -0.33 -23.16
C LYS A 78 0.44 0.23 -23.94
N GLU A 79 1.50 -0.55 -24.07
CA GLU A 79 2.56 -0.25 -25.04
C GLU A 79 1.87 -0.04 -26.40
N SER A 80 1.94 1.19 -26.91
CA SER A 80 1.42 1.56 -28.23
C SER A 80 2.44 1.22 -29.32
#